data_AF-A0A6M8MV80-F1
#
_entry.id   AF-A0A6M8MV80-F1
#
_cell.length_a   1.000
_cell.length_b   1.000
_cell.length_c   1.000
_cell.angle_alpha   90.00
_cell.angle_beta   90.00
_cell.angle_gamma   90.00
#
_symmetry.space_group_name_H-M   'P 1'
#
loop_
_entity.id
_entity.type
_entity.pdbx_description
1 polymer ?
#
loop_
_entity_poly.entity_id
_entity_poly.type
_entity_poly.pdbx_seq_one_letter_code
_entity_poly.pdbx_strand_id
1 'polypeptide(L)'
;MTQPTGPTGTDQSSSPRRLGAAFLGLLHTHVELFGIELQEQKARTVRLLLFAGLALVFALLLLIGLSALLLILVWDSYRLYGIIGLCGLYTLAALFCAMRLKAAVFDESSPFHSTLEELANDRERLMP
;
A
#
# COMPACT_ATOMS: atom_id res chain seq x y z
N MET A 1 60.85 -40.99 -30.47
CA MET A 1 60.82 -39.52 -30.66
C MET A 1 59.88 -39.21 -31.83
N THR A 2 58.92 -38.29 -31.84
CA THR A 2 58.35 -37.27 -30.93
C THR A 2 57.12 -36.73 -31.68
N GLN A 3 56.05 -36.40 -30.95
CA GLN A 3 54.80 -35.80 -31.45
C GLN A 3 55.01 -34.35 -31.96
N PRO A 4 54.03 -33.73 -32.66
CA PRO A 4 53.17 -32.80 -31.94
C PRO A 4 51.70 -32.80 -32.39
N THR A 5 50.79 -32.80 -31.41
CA THR A 5 49.37 -32.42 -31.57
C THR A 5 49.17 -30.94 -31.32
N GLY A 6 48.39 -30.29 -32.16
CA GLY A 6 47.75 -28.99 -31.90
C GLY A 6 46.90 -28.63 -33.10
N PRO A 7 45.57 -28.59 -32.97
CA PRO A 7 44.97 -27.32 -32.57
C PRO A 7 43.69 -27.50 -31.75
N THR A 8 43.52 -26.71 -30.70
CA THR A 8 42.21 -26.14 -30.34
C THR A 8 42.45 -25.07 -29.29
N GLY A 9 42.69 -23.85 -29.77
CA GLY A 9 42.51 -22.67 -28.95
C GLY A 9 41.08 -22.69 -28.41
N THR A 10 40.98 -22.80 -27.10
CA THR A 10 39.74 -22.67 -26.37
C THR A 10 39.28 -21.22 -26.48
N ASP A 11 38.37 -20.91 -27.41
CA ASP A 11 37.65 -19.63 -27.44
C ASP A 11 36.62 -19.59 -26.30
N GLN A 12 37.13 -19.42 -25.08
CA GLN A 12 36.36 -19.25 -23.83
C GLN A 12 35.75 -17.84 -23.67
N SER A 13 35.75 -17.00 -24.71
CA SER A 13 35.48 -15.56 -24.58
C SER A 13 34.01 -15.12 -24.73
N SER A 14 33.04 -16.04 -24.82
CA SER A 14 31.61 -15.70 -25.05
C SER A 14 30.69 -15.93 -23.85
N SER A 15 31.23 -15.87 -22.64
CA SER A 15 30.46 -16.01 -21.38
C SER A 15 29.67 -14.76 -20.95
N PRO A 16 30.19 -13.52 -21.00
CA PRO A 16 29.50 -12.37 -20.39
C PRO A 16 28.30 -11.86 -21.20
N ARG A 17 28.34 -11.92 -22.54
CA ARG A 17 27.22 -11.48 -23.40
C ARG A 17 26.00 -12.40 -23.31
N ARG A 18 26.20 -13.71 -23.17
CA ARG A 18 25.11 -14.68 -22.99
C ARG A 18 24.47 -14.58 -21.61
N LEU A 19 25.28 -14.35 -20.57
CA LEU A 19 24.78 -14.10 -19.22
C LEU A 19 23.96 -12.80 -19.16
N GLY A 20 24.42 -11.72 -19.78
CA GLY A 20 23.66 -10.46 -19.88
C GLY A 20 22.33 -10.60 -20.61
N ALA A 21 22.29 -11.36 -21.71
CA ALA A 21 21.05 -11.62 -22.45
C ALA A 21 20.05 -12.49 -21.66
N ALA A 22 20.54 -13.49 -20.93
CA ALA A 22 19.70 -14.31 -20.06
C ALA A 22 19.14 -13.50 -18.87
N PHE A 23 19.95 -12.62 -18.29
CA PHE A 23 19.52 -11.73 -17.21
C PHE A 23 18.47 -10.73 -17.69
N LEU A 24 18.66 -10.10 -18.86
CA LEU A 24 17.65 -9.23 -19.47
C LEU A 24 16.34 -9.97 -19.77
N GLY A 25 16.42 -11.21 -20.26
CA GLY A 25 15.25 -12.04 -20.52
C GLY A 25 14.48 -12.38 -19.24
N LEU A 26 15.19 -12.74 -18.16
CA LEU A 26 14.59 -12.97 -16.84
C LEU A 26 13.95 -11.70 -16.28
N LEU A 27 14.65 -10.57 -16.33
CA LEU A 27 14.16 -9.28 -15.83
C LEU A 27 12.90 -8.84 -16.59
N HIS A 28 12.86 -9.05 -17.90
CA HIS A 28 11.70 -8.74 -18.72
C HIS A 28 10.45 -9.53 -18.28
N THR A 29 10.58 -10.85 -18.12
CA THR A 29 9.46 -11.70 -17.68
C THR A 29 9.01 -11.39 -16.26
N HIS A 30 9.94 -11.13 -15.32
CA HIS A 30 9.58 -10.77 -13.96
C HIS A 30 8.91 -9.39 -13.88
N VAL A 31 9.38 -8.38 -14.62
CA VAL A 31 8.77 -7.04 -14.66
C VAL A 31 7.36 -7.09 -15.25
N GLU A 32 7.13 -7.90 -16.29
CA GLU A 32 5.80 -8.12 -16.84
C GLU A 32 4.87 -8.77 -15.81
N LEU A 33 5.33 -9.81 -15.11
CA LEU A 33 4.58 -10.45 -14.03
C LEU A 33 4.29 -9.51 -12.86
N PHE A 34 5.31 -8.79 -12.36
CA PHE A 34 5.17 -7.80 -11.29
C PHE A 34 4.19 -6.69 -11.67
N GLY A 35 4.19 -6.25 -12.93
CA GLY A 35 3.25 -5.26 -13.44
C GLY A 35 1.80 -5.74 -13.40
N ILE A 36 1.56 -7.00 -13.79
CA ILE A 36 0.23 -7.61 -13.76
C ILE A 36 -0.24 -7.80 -12.31
N GLU A 37 0.63 -8.27 -11.43
CA GLU A 37 0.32 -8.55 -10.03
C GLU A 37 0.06 -7.25 -9.24
N LEU A 38 0.81 -6.17 -9.52
CA LEU A 38 0.53 -4.83 -9.01
C LEU A 38 -0.81 -4.28 -9.52
N GLN A 39 -1.15 -4.50 -10.80
CA GLN A 39 -2.44 -4.08 -11.34
C GLN A 39 -3.60 -4.81 -10.66
N GLU A 40 -3.45 -6.11 -10.41
CA GLU A 40 -4.45 -6.92 -9.74
C GLU A 40 -4.62 -6.53 -8.26
N GLN A 41 -3.52 -6.28 -7.55
CA GLN A 41 -3.52 -5.77 -6.17
C GLN A 41 -4.15 -4.36 -6.09
N LYS A 42 -3.86 -3.49 -7.06
CA LYS A 42 -4.47 -2.16 -7.15
C LYS A 42 -5.97 -2.25 -7.39
N ALA A 43 -6.41 -3.10 -8.32
CA ALA A 43 -7.84 -3.28 -8.62
C ALA A 43 -8.61 -3.81 -7.40
N ARG A 44 -8.03 -4.79 -6.69
CA ARG A 44 -8.60 -5.32 -5.43
C ARG A 44 -8.68 -4.24 -4.35
N THR A 45 -7.61 -3.46 -4.19
CA THR A 45 -7.54 -2.37 -3.20
C THR A 45 -8.56 -1.28 -3.51
N VAL A 46 -8.67 -0.85 -4.76
CA VAL A 46 -9.68 0.13 -5.19
C VAL A 46 -11.09 -0.39 -4.92
N ARG A 47 -11.39 -1.65 -5.25
CA ARG A 47 -12.69 -2.26 -4.97
C ARG A 47 -13.00 -2.29 -3.47
N LEU A 48 -12.03 -2.64 -2.63
CA LEU A 48 -12.17 -2.61 -1.16
C LEU A 48 -12.40 -1.19 -0.66
N LEU A 49 -11.66 -0.19 -1.16
CA LEU A 49 -11.84 1.22 -0.81
C LEU A 49 -13.23 1.74 -1.23
N LEU A 50 -13.74 1.32 -2.38
CA LEU A 50 -15.10 1.68 -2.82
C LEU A 50 -16.16 1.10 -1.88
N PHE A 51 -16.08 -0.20 -1.54
CA PHE A 51 -17.01 -0.79 -0.57
C PHE A 51 -16.87 -0.21 0.83
N ALA A 52 -15.64 0.07 1.29
CA ALA A 52 -15.39 0.72 2.57
C ALA A 52 -15.98 2.14 2.59
N GLY A 53 -15.81 2.90 1.51
CA GLY A 53 -16.40 4.23 1.35
C GLY A 53 -17.93 4.19 1.33
N LEU A 54 -18.52 3.25 0.59
CA LEU A 54 -19.98 3.08 0.54
C LEU A 54 -20.53 2.66 1.92
N ALA A 55 -19.87 1.73 2.60
CA ALA A 55 -20.22 1.33 3.96
C ALA A 55 -20.13 2.50 4.94
N LEU A 56 -19.08 3.34 4.82
CA LEU A 56 -18.93 4.56 5.62
C LEU A 56 -20.09 5.54 5.37
N VAL A 57 -20.50 5.75 4.11
CA VAL A 57 -21.64 6.61 3.78
C VAL A 57 -22.93 6.08 4.42
N PHE A 58 -23.24 4.79 4.26
CA PHE A 58 -24.44 4.20 4.89
C PHE A 58 -24.39 4.27 6.41
N ALA A 59 -23.22 4.06 7.02
CA ALA A 59 -23.05 4.19 8.47
C ALA A 59 -23.29 5.64 8.94
N LEU A 60 -22.81 6.65 8.21
CA LEU A 60 -23.06 8.05 8.52
C LEU A 60 -24.54 8.42 8.39
N LEU A 61 -25.22 7.96 7.33
CA LEU A 61 -26.66 8.15 7.15
C LEU A 61 -27.47 7.51 8.29
N LEU A 62 -27.13 6.28 8.67
CA LEU A 62 -27.75 5.60 9.81
C LEU A 62 -27.52 6.36 11.11
N LEU A 63 -26.29 6.84 11.36
CA LEU A 63 -25.94 7.61 12.55
C LEU A 63 -26.74 8.91 12.65
N ILE A 64 -26.92 9.63 11.53
CA ILE A 64 -27.79 10.81 11.46
C ILE A 64 -29.23 10.43 11.78
N GLY A 65 -29.74 9.34 11.19
CA GLY A 65 -31.08 8.83 11.46
C GLY A 65 -31.29 8.47 12.93
N LEU A 66 -30.33 7.79 13.55
CA LEU A 66 -30.36 7.45 14.98
C LEU A 66 -30.30 8.70 15.87
N SER A 67 -29.54 9.72 15.47
CA SER A 67 -29.51 11.02 16.17
C SER A 67 -30.87 11.69 16.17
N ALA A 68 -31.49 11.75 15.00
CA ALA A 68 -32.82 12.34 14.83
C ALA A 68 -33.86 11.54 15.63
N LEU A 69 -33.82 10.21 15.56
CA LEU A 69 -34.71 9.34 16.34
C LEU A 69 -34.55 9.58 17.84
N LEU A 70 -33.31 9.65 18.34
CA LEU A 70 -33.02 9.94 19.74
C LEU A 70 -33.57 11.32 20.13
N LEU A 71 -33.33 12.35 19.30
CA LEU A 71 -33.83 13.69 19.53
C LEU A 71 -35.35 13.75 19.57
N ILE A 72 -36.04 13.05 18.67
CA ILE A 72 -37.50 12.96 18.65
C ILE A 72 -38.02 12.28 19.92
N LEU A 73 -37.38 11.18 20.35
CA LEU A 73 -37.80 10.42 21.53
C LEU A 73 -37.64 11.23 22.82
N VAL A 74 -36.58 12.03 22.93
CA VAL A 74 -36.25 12.83 24.11
C VAL A 74 -36.83 14.26 24.05
N TRP A 75 -37.57 14.57 22.98
CA TRP A 75 -37.94 15.95 22.62
C TRP A 75 -38.91 16.61 23.57
N ASP A 76 -39.79 15.89 24.25
CA ASP A 76 -40.82 16.59 25.04
C ASP A 76 -40.25 17.14 26.35
N SER A 77 -39.38 16.37 27.02
CA SER A 77 -38.91 16.70 28.36
C SER A 77 -37.44 17.12 28.44
N TYR A 78 -36.57 16.65 27.53
CA TYR A 78 -35.11 16.71 27.73
C TYR A 78 -34.33 17.13 26.47
N ARG A 79 -34.92 17.96 25.60
CA ARG A 79 -34.34 18.44 24.32
C ARG A 79 -32.88 18.86 24.45
N LEU A 80 -32.61 19.76 25.40
CA LEU A 80 -31.28 20.31 25.62
C LEU A 80 -30.28 19.23 26.05
N TYR A 81 -30.66 18.33 26.96
CA TYR A 81 -29.81 17.22 27.39
C TYR A 81 -29.53 16.25 26.23
N GLY A 82 -30.52 15.97 25.39
CA GLY A 82 -30.35 15.17 24.17
C GLY A 82 -29.33 15.78 23.21
N ILE A 83 -29.44 17.08 22.94
CA ILE A 83 -28.50 17.83 22.07
C ILE A 83 -27.09 17.84 22.68
N ILE A 84 -26.97 18.18 23.97
CA ILE A 84 -25.67 18.21 24.66
C ILE A 84 -25.02 16.82 24.67
N GLY A 85 -25.79 15.76 24.91
CA GLY A 85 -25.33 14.38 24.87
C GLY A 85 -24.80 13.98 23.49
N LEU A 86 -25.53 14.31 22.42
CA LEU A 86 -25.09 14.09 21.04
C LEU A 86 -23.82 14.87 20.70
N CYS A 87 -23.74 16.15 21.09
CA CYS A 87 -22.55 16.96 20.91
C CYS A 87 -21.35 16.34 21.64
N GLY A 88 -21.50 15.99 22.91
CA GLY A 88 -20.44 15.35 23.69
C GLY A 88 -19.97 14.03 23.07
N LEU A 89 -20.91 13.17 22.68
CA LEU A 89 -20.61 11.90 22.01
C LEU A 89 -19.80 12.12 20.73
N TYR A 90 -20.22 13.06 19.88
CA TYR A 90 -19.52 13.35 18.63
C TYR A 90 -18.18 14.02 18.81
N THR A 91 -18.02 14.89 19.81
CA THR A 91 -16.71 15.43 20.17
C THR A 91 -15.76 14.32 20.61
N LEU A 92 -16.19 13.40 21.47
CA LEU A 92 -15.36 12.28 21.92
C LEU A 92 -14.97 11.35 20.77
N ALA A 93 -15.93 11.00 19.90
CA ALA A 93 -15.66 10.21 18.71
C ALA A 93 -14.67 10.90 17.75
N ALA A 94 -14.84 12.21 17.53
CA ALA A 94 -13.93 12.99 16.68
C ALA A 94 -12.52 13.05 17.27
N LEU A 95 -12.37 13.27 18.57
CA LEU A 95 -11.09 13.27 19.25
C LEU A 95 -10.41 11.90 19.15
N PHE A 96 -11.15 10.81 19.37
CA PHE A 96 -10.63 9.45 19.21
C PHE A 96 -10.12 9.20 17.79
N CYS A 97 -10.92 9.55 16.77
CA CYS A 97 -10.51 9.44 15.38
C CYS A 97 -9.29 10.31 15.05
N ALA A 98 -9.23 11.54 15.55
CA ALA A 98 -8.09 12.44 15.36
C ALA A 98 -6.81 11.88 15.99
N MET A 99 -6.89 11.31 17.19
CA MET A 99 -5.75 10.65 17.85
C MET A 99 -5.29 9.42 17.07
N ARG A 100 -6.22 8.58 16.59
CA ARG A 100 -5.91 7.40 15.77
C ARG A 100 -5.32 7.77 14.42
N LEU A 101 -5.83 8.82 13.76
CA LEU A 101 -5.29 9.35 12.52
C LEU A 101 -3.90 9.93 12.74
N LYS A 102 -3.72 10.73 13.80
CA LYS A 102 -2.40 11.23 14.20
C LYS A 102 -1.44 10.06 14.44
N ALA A 103 -1.86 9.04 15.19
CA ALA A 103 -1.03 7.87 15.39
C ALA A 103 -0.65 7.23 14.05
N ALA A 104 -1.61 6.98 13.14
CA ALA A 104 -1.35 6.34 11.85
C ALA A 104 -0.49 7.18 10.88
N VAL A 105 -0.60 8.51 10.92
CA VAL A 105 0.17 9.42 10.04
C VAL A 105 1.59 9.66 10.58
N PHE A 106 1.75 9.71 11.90
CA PHE A 106 3.03 9.94 12.56
C PHE A 106 3.71 8.64 13.02
N ASP A 107 3.14 7.47 12.70
CA ASP A 107 3.84 6.19 12.78
C ASP A 107 4.84 6.16 11.62
N GLU A 108 6.11 6.42 11.91
CA GLU A 108 7.20 6.69 10.98
C GLU A 108 7.58 5.49 10.08
N SER A 109 6.84 4.38 10.16
CA SER A 109 6.89 3.30 9.19
C SER A 109 6.11 3.70 7.93
N SER A 110 6.62 4.67 7.18
CA SER A 110 6.25 4.79 5.77
C SER A 110 6.68 3.46 5.10
N PRO A 111 5.73 2.63 4.61
CA PRO A 111 6.02 1.25 4.20
C PRO A 111 6.98 1.15 3.00
N PHE A 112 7.29 2.29 2.37
CA PHE A 112 8.19 2.39 1.23
C PHE A 112 9.46 3.19 1.52
N HIS A 113 9.62 3.81 2.70
CA HIS A 113 10.82 4.61 2.97
C HIS A 113 12.04 3.72 3.13
N SER A 114 11.93 2.66 3.95
CA SER A 114 12.95 1.61 4.05
C SER A 114 13.26 1.00 2.69
N THR A 115 12.25 0.67 1.89
CA THR A 115 12.43 0.05 0.57
C THR A 115 13.03 1.01 -0.45
N LEU A 116 12.66 2.29 -0.46
CA LEU A 116 13.22 3.31 -1.36
C LEU A 116 14.65 3.66 -0.98
N GLU A 117 14.96 3.70 0.30
CA GLU A 117 16.30 3.94 0.82
C GLU A 117 17.22 2.76 0.50
N GLU A 118 16.71 1.53 0.62
CA GLU A 118 17.40 0.31 0.22
C GLU A 118 17.58 0.23 -1.31
N LEU A 119 16.59 0.62 -2.12
CA LEU A 119 16.71 0.74 -3.58
C LEU A 119 17.69 1.84 -4.00
N ALA A 120 17.74 2.97 -3.29
CA ALA A 120 18.69 4.05 -3.56
C ALA A 120 20.12 3.59 -3.28
N ASN A 121 20.33 2.86 -2.18
CA ASN A 121 21.62 2.31 -1.80
C ASN A 121 22.10 1.23 -2.79
N ASP A 122 21.17 0.39 -3.27
CA ASP A 122 21.47 -0.65 -4.28
C ASP A 122 21.82 -0.02 -5.64
N ARG A 123 21.16 1.09 -6.02
CA ARG A 123 21.50 1.89 -7.20
C ARG A 123 22.92 2.46 -7.10
N GLU A 124 23.30 3.00 -5.95
CA GLU A 124 24.61 3.59 -5.72
C GLU A 124 25.73 2.54 -5.75
N ARG A 125 25.43 1.29 -5.36
CA ARG A 125 26.37 0.15 -5.46
C ARG A 125 26.48 -0.43 -6.88
N LEU A 126 25.47 -0.22 -7.73
CA LEU A 126 25.42 -0.73 -9.10
C LEU A 126 25.92 0.27 -10.15
N MET A 127 26.09 1.56 -9.81
CA MET A 127 26.80 2.55 -10.63
C MET A 127 28.24 2.72 -10.09
N PRO A 128 29.27 2.10 -10.72
CA PRO A 128 30.67 2.26 -10.31
C PRO A 128 31.22 3.67 -10.57
#